data_AF-A0A2G6KZV7-F1
#
_entry.id   AF-A0A2G6KZV7-F1
#
_cell.length_a   1.000
_cell.length_b   1.000
_cell.length_c   1.000
_cell.angle_alpha   90.00
_cell.angle_beta   90.00
_cell.angle_gamma   90.00
#
_symmetry.space_group_name_H-M   'P 1'
#
loop_
_entity.id
_entity.type
_entity.pdbx_description
1 polymer ?
#
loop_
_entity_poly.entity_id
_entity_poly.type
_entity_poly.pdbx_seq_one_letter_code
_entity_poly.pdbx_strand_id
1 'polypeptide(L)'
;MPWWVSIYVAFMVISLPFGALVLRRMQQDYLHPVGGLVSALLSIGFVISYWMPELVPFSGTGTLLLFAYIIGWDLYSLRLLKDKLPEMFDLPEQERPEMDANSVLFSLVLMLPAYIFAALVCMRAIGTG
;
A
#
# COMPACT_ATOMS: atom_id res chain seq x y z
N MET A 1 -2.66 15.83 -14.18
CA MET A 1 -3.07 14.51 -13.67
C MET A 1 -4.54 14.26 -14.04
N PRO A 2 -4.93 13.11 -14.62
CA PRO A 2 -6.30 12.79 -14.99
C PRO A 2 -7.23 12.71 -13.77
N TRP A 3 -8.52 12.98 -13.98
CA TRP A 3 -9.53 13.01 -12.91
C TRP A 3 -9.63 11.69 -12.13
N TRP A 4 -9.55 10.54 -12.82
CA TRP A 4 -9.62 9.22 -12.19
C TRP A 4 -8.43 8.94 -11.27
N VAL A 5 -7.24 9.46 -11.59
CA VAL A 5 -6.05 9.35 -10.74
C VAL A 5 -6.23 10.19 -9.49
N SER A 6 -6.80 11.40 -9.62
CA SER A 6 -7.09 12.25 -8.47
C SER A 6 -8.08 11.60 -7.52
N ILE A 7 -9.11 10.93 -8.05
CA ILE A 7 -10.06 10.13 -7.24
C ILE A 7 -9.33 8.97 -6.55
N TYR A 8 -8.46 8.26 -7.27
CA TYR A 8 -7.67 7.18 -6.69
C TYR A 8 -6.79 7.64 -5.53
N VAL A 9 -6.05 8.75 -5.71
CA VAL A 9 -5.23 9.33 -4.64
C VAL A 9 -6.09 9.79 -3.46
N ALA A 10 -7.23 10.44 -3.72
CA ALA A 10 -8.15 10.85 -2.66
C ALA A 10 -8.67 9.63 -1.87
N PHE A 11 -9.02 8.54 -2.57
CA PHE A 11 -9.41 7.28 -1.94
C PHE A 11 -8.30 6.70 -1.07
N MET A 12 -7.05 6.65 -1.56
CA MET A 12 -5.89 6.20 -0.76
C MET A 12 -5.72 7.04 0.51
N VAL A 13 -5.80 8.38 0.40
CA VAL A 13 -5.65 9.31 1.53
C VAL A 13 -6.77 9.11 2.56
N ILE A 14 -8.01 8.95 2.12
CA ILE A 14 -9.15 8.71 3.02
C ILE A 14 -9.06 7.32 3.68
N SER A 15 -8.49 6.32 2.99
CA SER A 15 -8.35 4.95 3.50
C SER A 15 -7.23 4.79 4.54
N LEU A 16 -6.19 5.64 4.51
CA LEU A 16 -5.06 5.63 5.45
C LEU A 16 -5.46 5.58 6.93
N PRO A 17 -6.33 6.48 7.46
CA PRO A 17 -6.71 6.45 8.87
C PRO A 17 -7.43 5.15 9.26
N PHE A 18 -8.25 4.59 8.37
CA PHE A 18 -8.92 3.31 8.59
C PHE A 18 -7.91 2.17 8.66
N GLY A 19 -6.98 2.10 7.70
CA GLY A 19 -5.91 1.09 7.70
C GLY A 19 -5.05 1.14 8.97
N ALA A 20 -4.68 2.33 9.41
CA ALA A 20 -3.88 2.52 10.63
C ALA A 20 -4.62 2.10 11.91
N LEU A 21 -5.92 2.41 12.01
CA LEU A 21 -6.74 1.99 13.15
C LEU A 21 -6.90 0.46 13.22
N VAL A 22 -7.10 -0.19 12.06
CA VAL A 22 -7.21 -1.64 11.98
C VAL A 22 -5.88 -2.31 12.35
N LEU A 23 -4.75 -1.85 11.80
CA LEU A 23 -3.44 -2.42 12.13
C LEU A 23 -3.09 -2.26 13.61
N ARG A 24 -3.42 -1.09 14.20
CA ARG A 24 -3.22 -0.83 15.62
C ARG A 24 -4.04 -1.78 16.49
N ARG A 25 -5.28 -2.11 16.08
CA ARG A 25 -6.09 -3.11 16.77
C ARG A 25 -5.51 -4.51 16.65
N MET A 26 -4.93 -4.87 15.50
CA MET A 26 -4.38 -6.22 15.27
C MET A 26 -3.14 -6.56 16.09
N GLN A 27 -2.18 -5.62 16.20
CA GLN A 27 -0.88 -5.95 16.80
C GLN A 27 -0.68 -5.42 18.22
N GLN A 28 -1.57 -4.55 18.73
CA GLN A 28 -1.37 -3.83 20.00
C GLN A 28 -0.03 -3.05 20.11
N ASP A 29 0.72 -2.95 19.01
CA ASP A 29 2.03 -2.31 18.93
C ASP A 29 1.96 -0.98 18.18
N TYR A 30 2.72 0.00 18.66
CA TYR A 30 2.77 1.35 18.09
C TYR A 30 3.69 1.48 16.87
N LEU A 31 4.70 0.61 16.73
CA LEU A 31 5.71 0.72 15.66
C LEU A 31 5.27 0.11 14.33
N HIS A 32 4.57 -1.03 14.36
CA HIS A 32 4.13 -1.71 13.15
C HIS A 32 3.16 -0.92 12.24
N PRO A 33 2.17 -0.15 12.74
CA PRO A 33 1.35 0.68 11.86
C PRO A 33 2.15 1.77 11.12
N VAL A 34 3.32 2.18 11.66
CA VAL A 34 4.17 3.19 11.02
C VAL A 34 4.68 2.71 9.67
N GLY A 35 5.12 1.44 9.56
CA GLY A 35 5.61 0.94 8.29
C GLY A 35 4.51 0.91 7.22
N GLY A 36 3.26 0.60 7.61
CA GLY A 36 2.12 0.55 6.69
C GLY A 36 1.74 1.94 6.20
N LEU A 37 1.75 2.90 7.11
CA LEU A 37 1.56 4.31 6.80
C LEU A 37 2.65 4.83 5.85
N VAL A 38 3.92 4.50 6.10
CA VAL A 38 5.03 4.91 5.24
C VAL A 38 4.89 4.28 3.85
N SER A 39 4.57 2.99 3.75
CA SER A 39 4.33 2.30 2.47
C SER A 39 3.21 2.98 1.66
N ALA A 40 2.09 3.29 2.31
CA ALA A 40 0.96 3.93 1.65
C ALA A 40 1.25 5.39 1.24
N LEU A 41 1.97 6.16 2.06
CA LEU A 41 2.42 7.51 1.73
C LEU A 41 3.42 7.52 0.56
N LEU A 42 4.37 6.58 0.56
CA LEU A 42 5.30 6.44 -0.56
C LEU A 42 4.55 6.04 -1.85
N SER A 43 3.56 5.14 -1.75
CA SER A 43 2.72 4.76 -2.88
C SER A 43 1.95 5.95 -3.46
N ILE A 44 1.33 6.78 -2.63
CA ILE A 44 0.71 8.04 -3.05
C ILE A 44 1.75 8.95 -3.71
N GLY A 45 2.92 9.08 -3.09
CA GLY A 45 4.04 9.86 -3.61
C GLY A 45 4.45 9.40 -5.00
N PHE A 46 4.52 8.09 -5.27
CA PHE A 46 4.88 7.54 -6.57
C PHE A 46 3.84 7.87 -7.64
N VAL A 47 2.55 7.76 -7.31
CA VAL A 47 1.47 8.16 -8.21
C VAL A 47 1.57 9.64 -8.56
N ILE A 48 1.78 10.50 -7.57
CA ILE A 48 1.93 11.96 -7.78
C ILE A 48 3.20 12.24 -8.59
N SER A 49 4.32 11.62 -8.25
CA SER A 49 5.62 11.80 -8.93
C SER A 49 5.55 11.44 -10.41
N TYR A 50 4.77 10.43 -10.79
CA TYR A 50 4.59 10.08 -12.20
C TYR A 50 3.99 11.24 -12.99
N TRP A 51 2.90 11.83 -12.47
CA TRP A 51 2.16 12.90 -13.16
C TRP A 51 2.71 14.31 -12.95
N MET A 52 3.37 14.53 -11.83
CA MET A 52 3.90 15.83 -11.39
C MET A 52 5.30 15.62 -10.78
N PRO A 53 6.31 15.29 -11.62
CA PRO A 53 7.67 14.99 -11.15
C PRO A 53 8.32 16.14 -10.38
N GLU A 54 7.94 17.38 -10.68
CA GLU A 54 8.47 18.57 -9.99
C GLU A 54 7.99 18.70 -8.54
N LEU A 55 6.83 18.14 -8.20
CA LEU A 55 6.33 18.14 -6.80
C LEU A 55 7.03 17.10 -5.94
N VAL A 56 7.32 15.93 -6.51
CA VAL A 56 7.92 14.80 -5.81
C VAL A 56 9.02 14.20 -6.71
N PRO A 57 10.25 14.73 -6.65
CA PRO A 57 11.34 14.33 -7.53
C PRO A 57 12.03 13.06 -7.02
N PHE A 58 11.40 11.90 -7.25
CA PHE A 58 12.10 10.62 -7.09
C PHE A 58 13.13 10.44 -8.20
N SER A 59 14.40 10.36 -7.81
CA SER A 59 15.54 10.22 -8.71
C SER A 59 16.60 9.28 -8.14
N GLY A 60 17.39 8.68 -9.03
CA GLY A 60 18.49 7.78 -8.68
C GLY A 60 18.06 6.44 -8.07
N THR A 61 19.05 5.63 -7.70
CA THR A 61 18.90 4.25 -7.23
C THR A 61 18.11 4.13 -5.92
N GLY A 62 18.06 5.19 -5.11
CA GLY A 62 17.25 5.24 -3.89
C GLY A 62 15.75 5.02 -4.15
N THR A 63 15.28 5.39 -5.35
CA THR A 63 13.89 5.17 -5.78
C THR A 63 13.53 3.69 -5.82
N LEU A 64 14.47 2.82 -6.22
CA LEU A 64 14.27 1.37 -6.23
C LEU A 64 14.16 0.78 -4.82
N LEU A 65 14.95 1.31 -3.88
CA LEU A 65 14.88 0.89 -2.48
C LEU A 65 13.53 1.27 -1.86
N LEU A 66 13.01 2.46 -2.17
CA LEU A 66 11.67 2.87 -1.73
C LEU A 66 10.59 1.98 -2.34
N PHE A 67 10.71 1.61 -3.61
CA PHE A 67 9.77 0.69 -4.23
C PHE A 67 9.83 -0.73 -3.63
N ALA A 68 11.03 -1.25 -3.39
CA ALA A 68 11.22 -2.53 -2.71
C ALA A 68 10.65 -2.52 -1.28
N TYR A 69 10.80 -1.39 -0.58
CA TYR A 69 10.20 -1.19 0.74
C TYR A 69 8.67 -1.30 0.70
N ILE A 70 8.01 -0.63 -0.27
CA ILE A 70 6.56 -0.71 -0.43
C ILE A 70 6.13 -2.17 -0.62
N ILE A 71 6.74 -2.88 -1.58
CA ILE A 71 6.40 -4.28 -1.88
C ILE A 71 6.58 -5.16 -0.63
N GLY A 72 7.72 -5.02 0.05
CA GLY A 72 8.03 -5.80 1.24
C GLY A 72 7.01 -5.56 2.36
N TRP A 73 6.63 -4.31 2.57
CA TRP A 73 5.71 -3.95 3.65
C TRP A 73 4.26 -4.35 3.36
N ASP A 74 3.82 -4.20 2.10
CA ASP A 74 2.48 -4.61 1.69
C ASP A 74 2.32 -6.13 1.74
N LEU A 75 3.36 -6.89 1.33
CA LEU A 75 3.36 -8.34 1.46
C LEU A 75 3.35 -8.79 2.92
N TYR A 76 4.14 -8.13 3.78
CA TYR A 76 4.11 -8.38 5.22
C TYR A 76 2.72 -8.10 5.80
N SER A 77 2.12 -6.98 5.41
CA SER A 77 0.79 -6.57 5.87
C SER A 77 -0.28 -7.55 5.41
N LEU A 78 -0.23 -8.06 4.17
CA LEU A 78 -1.16 -9.10 3.67
C LEU A 78 -1.03 -10.42 4.44
N ARG A 79 0.20 -10.84 4.78
CA ARG A 79 0.43 -12.04 5.60
C ARG A 79 -0.12 -11.85 7.00
N LEU A 80 0.19 -10.73 7.63
CA LEU A 80 -0.31 -10.40 8.96
C LEU A 80 -1.85 -10.33 8.98
N LEU A 81 -2.45 -9.71 7.96
CA LEU A 81 -3.90 -9.61 7.83
C LEU A 81 -4.53 -11.00 7.73
N LYS A 82 -3.96 -11.89 6.90
CA LYS A 82 -4.39 -13.28 6.78
C LYS A 82 -4.31 -14.05 8.10
N ASP A 83 -3.24 -13.85 8.86
CA ASP A 83 -3.00 -14.58 10.11
C ASP A 83 -3.85 -14.04 11.27
N LYS A 84 -4.12 -12.73 11.31
CA LYS A 84 -4.79 -12.04 12.43
C LYS A 84 -6.27 -11.72 12.20
N LEU A 85 -6.78 -11.77 10.97
CA LEU A 85 -8.22 -11.59 10.71
C LEU A 85 -9.10 -12.55 11.51
N PRO A 86 -8.81 -13.87 11.55
CA PRO A 86 -9.68 -14.84 12.23
C PRO A 86 -9.80 -14.59 13.73
N GLU A 87 -8.73 -14.08 14.36
CA GLU A 87 -8.70 -13.73 15.78
C GLU A 87 -9.51 -12.47 16.09
N MET A 88 -9.59 -11.49 15.17
CA MET A 88 -10.30 -10.23 15.40
C MET A 88 -11.83 -10.33 15.36
N PHE A 89 -12.37 -11.30 14.63
CA PHE A 89 -13.82 -11.46 14.50
C PHE A 89 -14.41 -12.47 15.50
N ASP A 90 -13.56 -13.07 16.36
CA ASP A 90 -13.97 -14.05 17.38
C ASP A 90 -14.84 -15.17 16.81
N LEU A 91 -14.56 -15.55 15.56
CA LEU A 91 -15.40 -16.44 14.79
C LEU A 91 -15.14 -17.90 15.21
N PRO A 92 -16.19 -18.69 15.49
CA PRO A 92 -16.04 -20.13 15.71
C PRO A 92 -15.32 -20.74 14.49
N GLU A 93 -14.50 -21.77 14.70
CA GLU A 93 -13.65 -22.39 13.64
C GLU A 93 -14.41 -22.73 12.34
N GLN A 94 -15.72 -22.93 12.43
CA GLN A 94 -16.62 -23.29 11.34
C GLN A 94 -17.17 -22.07 10.55
N GLU A 95 -17.09 -20.85 11.10
CA GLU A 95 -17.55 -19.61 10.45
C GLU A 95 -16.38 -18.67 10.09
N ARG A 96 -15.13 -19.09 10.31
CA ARG A 96 -13.96 -18.32 9.85
C ARG A 96 -14.14 -18.08 8.34
N PRO A 97 -14.36 -16.84 7.87
CA PRO A 97 -14.28 -16.57 6.46
C PRO A 97 -12.83 -16.86 6.12
N GLU A 98 -12.60 -17.95 5.40
CA GLU A 98 -11.41 -18.00 4.57
C GLU A 98 -11.41 -16.67 3.81
N MET A 99 -10.32 -15.93 3.91
CA MET A 99 -10.18 -14.65 3.23
C MET A 99 -10.46 -14.92 1.76
N ASP A 100 -11.69 -14.61 1.33
CA ASP A 100 -12.24 -15.13 0.09
C ASP A 100 -11.26 -14.75 -1.02
N ALA A 101 -10.96 -15.67 -1.94
CA ALA A 101 -10.01 -15.43 -3.01
C ALA A 101 -10.36 -14.12 -3.76
N ASN A 102 -11.65 -13.79 -3.83
CA ASN A 102 -12.18 -12.55 -4.37
C ASN A 102 -11.76 -11.30 -3.58
N SER A 103 -11.71 -11.36 -2.25
CA SER A 103 -11.25 -10.25 -1.40
C SER A 103 -9.77 -9.97 -1.59
N VAL A 104 -8.95 -11.03 -1.67
CA VAL A 104 -7.51 -10.90 -1.94
C VAL A 104 -7.27 -10.33 -3.34
N LEU A 105 -7.99 -10.86 -4.34
CA LEU A 105 -7.92 -10.37 -5.71
C LEU A 105 -8.33 -8.89 -5.78
N PHE A 106 -9.40 -8.51 -5.10
CA PHE A 106 -9.88 -7.13 -5.05
C PHE A 106 -8.87 -6.19 -4.41
N SER A 107 -8.24 -6.59 -3.30
CA SER A 107 -7.15 -5.83 -2.68
C SER A 107 -5.96 -5.67 -3.62
N LEU A 108 -5.55 -6.73 -4.33
CA LEU A 108 -4.47 -6.66 -5.31
C LEU A 108 -4.80 -5.72 -6.47
N VAL A 109 -6.03 -5.79 -7.01
CA VAL A 109 -6.50 -4.90 -8.08
C VAL A 109 -6.49 -3.44 -7.64
N LEU A 110 -6.84 -3.14 -6.38
CA LEU A 110 -6.79 -1.78 -5.85
C LEU A 110 -5.36 -1.26 -5.65
N MET A 111 -4.40 -2.13 -5.34
CA MET A 111 -2.98 -1.76 -5.16
C MET A 111 -2.22 -1.67 -6.50
N LEU A 112 -2.68 -2.38 -7.51
CA LEU A 112 -2.02 -2.51 -8.81
C LEU A 112 -1.71 -1.18 -9.51
N PRO A 113 -2.60 -0.17 -9.54
CA PRO A 113 -2.27 1.13 -10.13
C PRO A 113 -1.06 1.80 -9.46
N ALA A 114 -0.98 1.78 -8.13
CA ALA A 114 0.15 2.36 -7.40
C ALA A 114 1.47 1.67 -7.77
N TYR A 115 1.48 0.34 -7.88
CA TYR A 115 2.67 -0.40 -8.30
C TYR A 115 3.08 -0.14 -9.75
N ILE A 116 2.12 -0.01 -10.66
CA ILE A 116 2.41 0.36 -12.06
C ILE A 116 3.09 1.73 -12.09
N PHE A 117 2.53 2.73 -11.40
CA PHE A 117 3.11 4.07 -11.38
C PHE A 117 4.48 4.09 -10.69
N ALA A 118 4.65 3.36 -9.59
CA ALA A 118 5.94 3.23 -8.92
C ALA A 118 7.01 2.58 -9.83
N ALA A 119 6.66 1.52 -10.55
CA ALA A 119 7.55 0.88 -11.51
C ALA A 119 7.93 1.83 -12.67
N LEU A 120 6.96 2.57 -13.21
CA LEU A 120 7.21 3.59 -14.25
C LEU A 120 8.15 4.69 -13.75
N VAL A 121 7.95 5.18 -12.52
CA VAL A 121 8.83 6.17 -11.89
C VAL A 121 10.22 5.59 -11.65
N CYS A 122 10.34 4.34 -11.22
CA CYS A 122 11.62 3.67 -11.06
C CYS A 122 12.38 3.56 -12.40
N MET A 123 11.70 3.18 -13.48
CA MET A 123 12.31 3.12 -14.81
C MET A 123 12.79 4.51 -15.27
N ARG A 124 11.99 5.54 -15.03
CA ARG A 124 12.39 6.94 -15.30
C ARG A 124 13.61 7.34 -14.47
N ALA A 125 13.62 7.02 -13.18
CA ALA A 125 14.69 7.37 -12.25
C ALA A 125 16.04 6.71 -12.62
N ILE A 126 16.01 5.48 -13.17
CA ILE A 126 17.21 4.79 -13.70
C ILE A 126 17.70 5.47 -14.98
N GLY A 127 16.80 5.88 -15.87
CA GLY A 127 17.17 6.55 -17.13
C GLY A 127 17.71 7.98 -16.96
N THR A 128 17.50 8.59 -15.80
CA THR A 128 18.03 9.92 -15.42
C THR A 128 19.28 9.87 -14.54
N GLY A 129 19.81 8.67 -14.27
CA GLY A 129 21.01 8.44 -13.46
C GLY A 129 22.31 8.55 -14.25
#